data_AF-A0A957TFS5-F1
#
_entry.id   AF-A0A957TFS5-F1
#
_cell.length_a   1.000
_cell.length_b   1.000
_cell.length_c   1.000
_cell.angle_alpha   90.00
_cell.angle_beta   90.00
_cell.angle_gamma   90.00
#
_symmetry.space_group_name_H-M   'P 1'
#
loop_
_entity.id
_entity.type
_entity.pdbx_description
1 polymer ?
#
loop_
_entity_poly.entity_id
_entity_poly.type
_entity_poly.pdbx_seq_one_letter_code
_entity_poly.pdbx_strand_id
1 'polypeptide(L)'
;MHTKNQFVLILSVIFLTCLSACASSANQLPGGLTLEEHELLQPPSADTFGFQPVESTQTEILSQHAEERSKVKTFDYMLENNNPKLQTTWNNGELIAVVANDVENPPQQIVRVSHNGENIFTTPAGTPSPIVPLQGLWAYGDHWALEIALSTPDVWAGEIFIDGELVNQQKGYDEAFGFQLLSGKPFFFFERNGQVGFSYDGQEANLPYDSIPHYQCCAESVTNPIAAENMVAFFAQKNETWYYVELGVFK
;
A
#
# COMPACT_ATOMS: atom_id res chain seq x y z
N MET A 1 -51.08 65.88 28.56
CA MET A 1 -49.67 65.55 28.87
C MET A 1 -49.15 64.62 27.79
N HIS A 2 -47.99 64.97 27.22
CA HIS A 2 -47.06 64.20 26.37
C HIS A 2 -47.52 63.66 24.99
N THR A 3 -47.17 64.33 23.88
CA THR A 3 -45.96 64.19 22.99
C THR A 3 -45.91 62.86 22.21
N LYS A 4 -46.18 62.81 20.90
CA LYS A 4 -45.45 63.25 19.67
C LYS A 4 -44.28 62.33 19.23
N ASN A 5 -44.26 62.11 17.90
CA ASN A 5 -43.18 61.72 16.97
C ASN A 5 -42.84 60.22 16.87
N GLN A 6 -43.16 59.56 15.74
CA GLN A 6 -42.45 59.54 14.43
C GLN A 6 -40.99 59.07 14.55
N PHE A 7 -40.66 57.93 13.93
CA PHE A 7 -39.51 57.78 13.03
C PHE A 7 -39.61 56.47 12.22
N VAL A 8 -39.54 56.62 10.90
CA VAL A 8 -39.28 55.55 9.93
C VAL A 8 -37.77 55.29 9.94
N LEU A 9 -37.33 54.02 9.93
CA LEU A 9 -36.03 53.68 9.35
C LEU A 9 -36.06 52.30 8.68
N ILE A 10 -35.35 52.28 7.56
CA ILE A 10 -35.24 51.27 6.50
C ILE A 10 -34.04 50.34 6.77
N LEU A 11 -34.00 49.18 6.07
CA LEU A 11 -32.83 48.30 5.82
C LEU A 11 -32.45 47.38 7.01
N SER A 12 -32.07 46.11 6.85
CA SER A 12 -31.54 45.36 5.71
C SER A 12 -31.87 43.87 5.86
N VAL A 13 -32.13 43.22 4.73
CA VAL A 13 -32.09 41.76 4.57
C VAL A 13 -30.64 41.32 4.77
N ILE A 14 -30.39 40.47 5.77
CA ILE A 14 -29.15 39.69 5.86
C ILE A 14 -29.57 38.22 5.72
N PHE A 15 -29.47 37.73 4.49
CA PHE A 15 -29.42 36.29 4.21
C PHE A 15 -28.07 35.80 4.72
N LEU A 16 -28.04 35.23 5.92
CA LEU A 16 -26.89 34.49 6.40
C LEU A 16 -27.03 33.05 5.91
N THR A 17 -26.68 32.82 4.64
CA THR A 17 -26.38 31.47 4.17
C THR A 17 -25.09 31.04 4.85
N CYS A 18 -25.21 30.33 5.97
CA CYS A 18 -24.13 29.47 6.43
C CYS A 18 -23.96 28.38 5.37
N LEU A 19 -23.09 28.65 4.39
CA LEU A 19 -22.34 27.62 3.69
C LEU A 19 -21.45 26.99 4.76
N SER A 20 -22.04 26.05 5.51
CA SER A 20 -21.28 25.04 6.21
C SER A 20 -20.60 24.23 5.12
N ALA A 21 -19.42 24.69 4.69
CA ALA A 21 -18.47 23.81 4.05
C ALA A 21 -18.30 22.65 5.05
N CYS A 22 -18.83 21.49 4.68
CA CYS A 22 -18.44 20.24 5.28
C CYS A 22 -16.95 20.08 4.97
N ALA A 23 -16.10 20.70 5.78
CA ALA A 23 -14.80 20.14 6.05
C ALA A 23 -15.13 18.78 6.66
N SER A 24 -15.10 17.74 5.83
CA SER A 24 -14.96 16.38 6.31
C SER A 24 -13.86 16.45 7.35
N SER A 25 -14.17 16.01 8.57
CA SER A 25 -13.19 15.82 9.62
C SER A 25 -12.06 15.00 9.02
N ALA A 26 -10.98 15.66 8.61
CA ALA A 26 -9.76 15.03 8.17
C ALA A 26 -9.26 14.30 9.42
N ASN A 27 -9.62 13.02 9.52
CA ASN A 27 -8.96 12.13 10.45
C ASN A 27 -7.49 12.24 10.12
N GLN A 28 -6.71 12.86 11.02
CA GLN A 28 -5.27 12.91 10.86
C GLN A 28 -4.80 11.46 10.79
N LEU A 29 -4.27 11.08 9.63
CA LEU A 29 -3.68 9.76 9.44
C LEU A 29 -2.48 9.61 10.38
N PRO A 30 -2.14 8.38 10.79
CA PRO A 30 -1.08 8.15 11.75
C PRO A 30 0.26 8.69 11.26
N GLY A 31 1.09 9.18 12.20
CA GLY A 31 2.49 9.49 11.95
C GLY A 31 2.76 10.60 10.93
N GLY A 32 1.80 11.51 10.69
CA GLY A 32 1.96 12.62 9.74
C GLY A 32 1.75 12.23 8.28
N LEU A 33 1.18 11.04 8.03
CA LEU A 33 0.79 10.63 6.70
C LEU A 33 -0.26 11.59 6.12
N THR A 34 -0.13 11.84 4.82
CA THR A 34 -1.13 12.54 4.01
C THR A 34 -1.55 11.61 2.88
N LEU A 35 -2.86 11.53 2.64
CA LEU A 35 -3.44 10.79 1.53
C LEU A 35 -4.02 11.80 0.55
N GLU A 36 -3.57 11.71 -0.69
CA GLU A 36 -4.05 12.48 -1.82
C GLU A 36 -4.67 11.50 -2.82
N GLU A 37 -5.92 11.71 -3.20
CA GLU A 37 -6.63 10.85 -4.14
C GLU A 37 -7.15 11.64 -5.34
N HIS A 38 -7.13 11.01 -6.50
CA HIS A 38 -7.54 11.60 -7.76
C HIS A 38 -8.46 10.64 -8.49
N GLU A 39 -9.75 11.01 -8.56
CA GLU A 39 -10.73 10.26 -9.33
C GLU A 39 -10.33 10.19 -10.81
N LEU A 40 -10.50 9.01 -11.42
CA LEU A 40 -10.17 8.73 -12.81
C LEU A 40 -11.43 8.60 -13.66
N LEU A 41 -11.38 9.11 -14.90
CA LEU A 41 -12.47 9.00 -15.87
C LEU A 41 -12.76 7.56 -16.30
N GLN A 42 -11.77 6.67 -16.19
CA GLN A 42 -11.82 5.27 -16.60
C GLN A 42 -10.71 4.49 -15.86
N PRO A 43 -10.75 3.14 -15.89
CA PRO A 43 -9.68 2.33 -15.33
C PRO A 43 -8.29 2.70 -15.91
N PRO A 44 -7.20 2.53 -15.15
CA PRO A 44 -5.85 2.80 -15.64
C PRO A 44 -5.49 1.89 -16.82
N SER A 45 -4.71 2.41 -17.76
CA SER A 45 -4.20 1.68 -18.92
C SER A 45 -3.10 0.71 -18.51
N ALA A 46 -3.37 -0.58 -18.63
CA ALA A 46 -2.41 -1.66 -18.36
C ALA A 46 -1.15 -1.60 -19.25
N ASP A 47 -1.24 -1.06 -20.46
CA ASP A 47 -0.13 -1.12 -21.42
C ASP A 47 0.92 -0.01 -21.27
N THR A 48 0.58 1.10 -20.59
CA THR A 48 1.37 2.34 -20.68
C THR A 48 1.54 3.11 -19.36
N PHE A 49 1.07 2.59 -18.22
CA PHE A 49 0.94 3.34 -16.96
C PHE A 49 0.27 4.71 -17.20
N GLY A 50 -0.79 4.70 -18.02
CA GLY A 50 -1.57 5.88 -18.36
C GLY A 50 -2.84 5.95 -17.55
N PHE A 51 -3.14 7.10 -16.96
CA PHE A 51 -4.42 7.35 -16.29
C PHE A 51 -4.93 8.75 -16.61
N GLN A 52 -6.26 8.93 -16.53
CA GLN A 52 -6.91 10.19 -16.89
C GLN A 52 -7.72 10.69 -15.70
N PRO A 53 -7.18 11.64 -14.91
CA PRO A 53 -7.89 12.23 -13.79
C PRO A 53 -9.07 13.09 -14.23
N VAL A 54 -10.08 13.21 -13.36
CA VAL A 54 -11.26 14.07 -13.60
C VAL A 54 -10.92 15.56 -13.46
N GLU A 55 -10.13 15.92 -12.44
CA GLU A 55 -9.94 17.32 -12.03
C GLU A 55 -8.63 17.95 -12.50
N SER A 56 -7.69 17.17 -13.05
CA SER A 56 -6.35 17.63 -13.45
C SER A 56 -5.75 16.72 -14.52
N THR A 57 -4.54 17.01 -14.99
CA THR A 57 -3.79 16.13 -15.89
C THR A 57 -2.90 15.17 -15.11
N GLN A 58 -2.62 13.99 -15.69
CA GLN A 58 -1.65 13.05 -15.12
C GLN A 58 -0.29 13.72 -14.88
N THR A 59 0.17 14.57 -15.80
CA THR A 59 1.45 15.29 -15.66
C THR A 59 1.46 16.24 -14.47
N GLU A 60 0.37 16.97 -14.22
CA GLU A 60 0.27 17.89 -13.08
C GLU A 60 0.33 17.13 -11.75
N ILE A 61 -0.47 16.08 -11.59
CA ILE A 61 -0.45 15.20 -10.41
C ILE A 61 0.95 14.60 -10.22
N LEU A 62 1.50 14.01 -11.29
CA LEU A 62 2.85 13.44 -11.29
C LEU A 62 3.98 14.48 -11.23
N SER A 63 3.69 15.78 -11.13
CA SER A 63 4.70 16.81 -10.84
C SER A 63 4.76 17.19 -9.36
N GLN A 64 3.66 17.00 -8.60
CA GLN A 64 3.55 17.46 -7.21
C GLN A 64 4.59 16.79 -6.30
N HIS A 65 4.59 15.45 -6.26
CA HIS A 65 5.58 14.66 -5.49
C HIS A 65 6.66 14.01 -6.36
N ALA A 66 7.12 14.69 -7.41
CA ALA A 66 8.03 14.10 -8.40
C ALA A 66 9.38 13.68 -7.78
N GLU A 67 9.86 14.46 -6.81
CA GLU A 67 11.08 14.12 -6.08
C GLU A 67 10.91 12.84 -5.25
N GLU A 68 9.79 12.69 -4.53
CA GLU A 68 9.51 11.50 -3.73
C GLU A 68 9.30 10.27 -4.62
N ARG A 69 8.52 10.39 -5.71
CA ARG A 69 8.35 9.31 -6.69
C ARG A 69 9.65 8.88 -7.35
N SER A 70 10.63 9.76 -7.51
CA SER A 70 11.93 9.39 -8.08
C SER A 70 12.75 8.45 -7.19
N LYS A 71 12.39 8.34 -5.89
CA LYS A 71 13.05 7.51 -4.89
C LYS A 71 12.38 6.12 -4.77
N VAL A 72 11.93 5.57 -5.89
CA VAL A 72 11.31 4.23 -5.97
C VAL A 72 12.24 3.20 -5.30
N LYS A 73 11.65 2.32 -4.51
CA LYS A 73 12.34 1.14 -3.97
C LYS A 73 11.99 -0.06 -4.83
N THR A 74 12.99 -0.62 -5.49
CA THR A 74 12.86 -1.85 -6.27
C THR A 74 13.65 -2.96 -5.60
N PHE A 75 13.20 -4.19 -5.82
CA PHE A 75 13.95 -5.38 -5.44
C PHE A 75 14.79 -5.88 -6.61
N ASP A 76 16.08 -5.99 -6.38
CA ASP A 76 16.99 -6.63 -7.31
C ASP A 76 16.98 -8.13 -7.06
N TYR A 77 16.08 -8.83 -7.76
CA TYR A 77 16.01 -10.28 -7.72
C TYR A 77 17.31 -10.89 -8.24
N MET A 78 17.97 -11.67 -7.39
CA MET A 78 19.12 -12.48 -7.74
C MET A 78 18.72 -13.94 -7.92
N LEU A 79 19.66 -14.76 -8.38
CA LEU A 79 19.47 -16.21 -8.49
C LEU A 79 20.41 -16.96 -7.55
N GLU A 80 19.87 -17.93 -6.83
CA GLU A 80 20.63 -18.96 -6.12
C GLU A 80 20.20 -20.33 -6.65
N ASN A 81 21.12 -21.03 -7.34
CA ASN A 81 20.84 -22.31 -8.00
C ASN A 81 19.60 -22.25 -8.92
N ASN A 82 19.47 -21.17 -9.69
CA ASN A 82 18.33 -20.84 -10.55
C ASN A 82 17.01 -20.51 -9.84
N ASN A 83 17.02 -20.33 -8.52
CA ASN A 83 15.84 -19.88 -7.80
C ASN A 83 15.91 -18.39 -7.45
N PRO A 84 14.79 -17.65 -7.51
CA PRO A 84 14.73 -16.26 -7.07
C PRO A 84 15.21 -16.10 -5.62
N LYS A 85 16.06 -15.09 -5.42
CA LYS A 85 16.63 -14.71 -4.12
C LYS A 85 16.53 -13.21 -3.90
N LEU A 86 16.20 -12.82 -2.68
CA LEU A 86 16.41 -11.47 -2.15
C LEU A 86 17.42 -11.50 -1.00
N GLN A 87 18.11 -10.38 -0.80
CA GLN A 87 19.18 -10.27 0.18
C GLN A 87 19.22 -8.87 0.79
N THR A 88 19.45 -8.80 2.09
CA THR A 88 19.70 -7.57 2.83
C THR A 88 20.70 -7.83 3.97
N THR A 89 20.97 -6.82 4.79
CA THR A 89 21.80 -6.94 6.00
C THR A 89 20.94 -6.77 7.24
N TRP A 90 21.06 -7.68 8.20
CA TRP A 90 20.36 -7.65 9.49
C TRP A 90 21.32 -8.08 10.59
N ASN A 91 21.33 -7.41 11.75
CA ASN A 91 22.20 -7.76 12.89
C ASN A 91 23.68 -8.00 12.55
N ASN A 92 24.25 -7.14 11.69
CA ASN A 92 25.62 -7.24 11.17
C ASN A 92 25.93 -8.53 10.38
N GLY A 93 24.90 -9.22 9.89
CA GLY A 93 24.99 -10.41 9.08
C GLY A 93 24.16 -10.32 7.81
N GLU A 94 24.40 -11.28 6.92
CA GLU A 94 23.67 -11.42 5.67
C GLU A 94 22.32 -12.10 5.95
N LEU A 95 21.22 -11.47 5.54
CA LEU A 95 19.88 -12.02 5.58
C LEU A 95 19.44 -12.32 4.15
N ILE A 96 19.10 -13.57 3.87
CA ILE A 96 18.76 -14.06 2.53
C ILE A 96 17.39 -14.72 2.58
N ALA A 97 16.54 -14.44 1.60
CA ALA A 97 15.32 -15.18 1.32
C ALA A 97 15.42 -15.83 -0.06
N VAL A 98 15.19 -17.14 -0.15
CA VAL A 98 15.27 -17.91 -1.39
C VAL A 98 13.98 -18.68 -1.59
N VAL A 99 13.41 -18.59 -2.79
CA VAL A 99 12.34 -19.50 -3.23
C VAL A 99 12.98 -20.87 -3.46
N ALA A 100 12.37 -21.95 -3.00
CA ALA A 100 12.79 -23.29 -3.36
C ALA A 100 11.57 -24.11 -3.78
N ASN A 101 11.78 -25.06 -4.68
CA ASN A 101 10.75 -26.04 -5.02
C ASN A 101 10.88 -27.22 -4.06
N ASP A 102 9.77 -27.62 -3.46
CA ASP A 102 9.65 -28.89 -2.78
C ASP A 102 9.47 -30.01 -3.80
N VAL A 103 9.95 -31.21 -3.47
CA VAL A 103 9.93 -32.41 -4.33
C VAL A 103 8.59 -33.17 -4.26
N GLU A 104 7.54 -32.51 -3.77
CA GLU A 104 6.20 -33.07 -3.69
C GLU A 104 5.50 -33.18 -5.07
N ASN A 105 4.42 -33.96 -5.12
CA ASN A 105 3.55 -34.10 -6.29
C ASN A 105 2.09 -33.79 -5.88
N PRO A 106 1.51 -32.65 -6.30
CA PRO A 106 2.07 -31.66 -7.22
C PRO A 106 3.22 -30.84 -6.61
N PRO A 107 4.12 -30.26 -7.44
CA PRO A 107 5.23 -29.46 -6.96
C PRO A 107 4.72 -28.28 -6.13
N GLN A 108 5.30 -28.12 -4.95
CA GLN A 108 5.08 -26.98 -4.07
C GLN A 108 6.32 -26.09 -4.07
N GLN A 109 6.14 -24.85 -3.68
CA GLN A 109 7.18 -23.88 -3.45
C GLN A 109 7.21 -23.54 -1.97
N ILE A 110 8.39 -23.27 -1.46
CA ILE A 110 8.64 -22.73 -0.13
C ILE A 110 9.51 -21.48 -0.26
N VAL A 111 9.45 -20.61 0.73
CA VAL A 111 10.44 -19.54 0.92
C VAL A 111 11.23 -19.85 2.18
N ARG A 112 12.56 -19.85 2.04
CA ARG A 112 13.50 -20.08 3.15
C ARG A 112 14.25 -18.80 3.44
N VAL A 113 14.29 -18.41 4.71
CA VAL A 113 15.07 -17.27 5.18
C VAL A 113 16.27 -17.78 5.98
N SER A 114 17.45 -17.31 5.63
CA SER A 114 18.70 -17.62 6.32
C SER A 114 19.41 -16.36 6.80
N HIS A 115 20.06 -16.45 7.95
CA HIS A 115 20.93 -15.42 8.51
C HIS A 115 22.33 -16.00 8.70
N ASN A 116 23.35 -15.41 8.05
CA ASN A 116 24.72 -15.92 8.02
C ASN A 116 24.83 -17.41 7.65
N GLY A 117 23.99 -17.86 6.72
CA GLY A 117 23.94 -19.24 6.24
C GLY A 117 23.14 -20.22 7.10
N GLU A 118 22.66 -19.83 8.28
CA GLU A 118 21.75 -20.63 9.09
C GLU A 118 20.30 -20.37 8.70
N ASN A 119 19.53 -21.43 8.41
CA ASN A 119 18.10 -21.31 8.11
C ASN A 119 17.30 -20.97 9.37
N ILE A 120 16.79 -19.76 9.46
CA ILE A 120 16.05 -19.26 10.63
C ILE A 120 14.53 -19.32 10.46
N PHE A 121 14.04 -19.39 9.21
CA PHE A 121 12.60 -19.45 8.94
C PHE A 121 12.31 -20.16 7.61
N THR A 122 11.16 -20.81 7.51
CA THR A 122 10.69 -21.45 6.30
C THR A 122 9.16 -21.43 6.29
N THR A 123 8.58 -21.02 5.17
CA THR A 123 7.13 -20.98 4.97
C THR A 123 6.74 -21.59 3.63
N PRO A 124 5.57 -22.26 3.51
CA PRO A 124 4.98 -22.61 2.23
C PRO A 124 4.70 -21.35 1.39
N ALA A 125 4.84 -21.49 0.07
CA ALA A 125 4.49 -20.49 -0.93
C ALA A 125 3.46 -21.02 -1.95
N GLY A 126 3.00 -22.27 -1.77
CA GLY A 126 1.99 -22.90 -2.60
C GLY A 126 2.54 -23.44 -3.92
N THR A 127 1.69 -23.56 -4.94
CA THR A 127 2.06 -24.08 -6.25
C THR A 127 2.72 -23.02 -7.14
N PRO A 128 3.60 -23.40 -8.08
CA PRO A 128 4.19 -22.48 -9.04
C PRO A 128 3.16 -21.60 -9.75
N SER A 129 3.39 -20.29 -9.77
CA SER A 129 2.52 -19.30 -10.40
C SER A 129 3.32 -18.37 -11.35
N PRO A 130 2.66 -17.60 -12.23
CA PRO A 130 3.31 -16.57 -13.04
C PRO A 130 3.99 -15.46 -12.23
N ILE A 131 3.70 -15.36 -10.93
CA ILE A 131 4.26 -14.37 -10.02
C ILE A 131 5.23 -15.08 -9.09
N VAL A 132 6.40 -14.47 -8.91
CA VAL A 132 7.41 -14.99 -7.98
C VAL A 132 6.82 -14.92 -6.57
N PRO A 133 6.75 -16.02 -5.81
CA PRO A 133 6.10 -15.97 -4.50
C PRO A 133 6.85 -15.08 -3.51
N LEU A 134 8.18 -14.98 -3.60
CA LEU A 134 8.96 -14.04 -2.80
C LEU A 134 8.74 -12.61 -3.31
N GLN A 135 8.05 -11.76 -2.55
CA GLN A 135 7.69 -10.40 -2.94
C GLN A 135 8.64 -9.34 -2.37
N GLY A 136 9.19 -9.59 -1.18
CA GLY A 136 10.15 -8.68 -0.57
C GLY A 136 10.80 -9.22 0.71
N LEU A 137 11.96 -8.65 1.04
CA LEU A 137 12.72 -8.93 2.26
C LEU A 137 13.31 -7.63 2.81
N TRP A 138 13.02 -7.32 4.06
CA TRP A 138 13.46 -6.09 4.72
C TRP A 138 14.10 -6.38 6.07
N ALA A 139 14.99 -5.48 6.48
CA ALA A 139 15.53 -5.41 7.84
C ALA A 139 15.36 -3.99 8.37
N TYR A 140 14.89 -3.84 9.61
CA TYR A 140 14.66 -2.54 10.24
C TYR A 140 14.76 -2.64 11.77
N GLY A 141 15.58 -1.79 12.37
CA GLY A 141 15.95 -1.96 13.79
C GLY A 141 16.52 -3.36 14.03
N ASP A 142 15.97 -4.05 15.02
CA ASP A 142 16.32 -5.44 15.35
C ASP A 142 15.39 -6.46 14.68
N HIS A 143 14.52 -6.03 13.76
CA HIS A 143 13.51 -6.86 13.10
C HIS A 143 13.85 -7.15 11.65
N TRP A 144 13.30 -8.24 11.13
CA TRP A 144 13.17 -8.48 9.69
C TRP A 144 11.71 -8.71 9.30
N ALA A 145 11.39 -8.39 8.05
CA ALA A 145 10.10 -8.68 7.45
C ALA A 145 10.26 -9.42 6.13
N LEU A 146 9.35 -10.34 5.85
CA LEU A 146 9.23 -11.08 4.61
C LEU A 146 7.80 -10.93 4.11
N GLU A 147 7.65 -10.62 2.83
CA GLU A 147 6.37 -10.66 2.15
C GLU A 147 6.40 -11.77 1.11
N ILE A 148 5.35 -12.60 1.09
CA ILE A 148 5.13 -13.58 0.04
C ILE A 148 3.73 -13.44 -0.56
N ALA A 149 3.59 -13.82 -1.82
CA ALA A 149 2.29 -14.07 -2.46
C ALA A 149 2.04 -15.58 -2.45
N LEU A 150 1.22 -16.05 -1.50
CA LEU A 150 0.81 -17.44 -1.39
C LEU A 150 -0.16 -17.77 -2.54
N SER A 151 0.16 -18.80 -3.31
CA SER A 151 -0.65 -19.25 -4.44
C SER A 151 -0.98 -20.73 -4.31
N THR A 152 -2.21 -21.06 -3.94
CA THR A 152 -2.76 -22.43 -3.96
C THR A 152 -3.97 -22.48 -4.88
N PRO A 153 -4.51 -23.68 -5.21
CA PRO A 153 -5.73 -23.77 -6.03
C PRO A 153 -6.93 -22.99 -5.49
N ASP A 154 -7.00 -22.81 -4.16
CA ASP A 154 -8.15 -22.20 -3.47
C ASP A 154 -7.85 -20.83 -2.86
N VAL A 155 -6.58 -20.47 -2.73
CA VAL A 155 -6.14 -19.25 -2.03
C VAL A 155 -5.11 -18.51 -2.86
N TRP A 156 -5.36 -17.22 -3.07
CA TRP A 156 -4.41 -16.25 -3.57
C TRP A 156 -4.37 -15.11 -2.57
N ALA A 157 -3.27 -15.00 -1.81
CA ALA A 157 -3.16 -14.00 -0.75
C ALA A 157 -1.71 -13.61 -0.46
N GLY A 158 -1.51 -12.33 -0.16
CA GLY A 158 -0.33 -11.77 0.46
C GLY A 158 -0.23 -12.20 1.92
N GLU A 159 0.95 -12.68 2.30
CA GLU A 159 1.31 -12.97 3.67
C GLU A 159 2.56 -12.17 4.04
N ILE A 160 2.47 -11.47 5.18
CA ILE A 160 3.60 -10.76 5.76
C ILE A 160 4.02 -11.46 7.05
N PHE A 161 5.30 -11.77 7.14
CA PHE A 161 5.94 -12.29 8.33
C PHE A 161 6.86 -11.24 8.93
N ILE A 162 6.77 -11.00 10.24
CA ILE A 162 7.74 -10.19 10.98
C ILE A 162 8.40 -11.11 12.01
N ASP A 163 9.72 -11.25 11.92
CA ASP A 163 10.52 -12.17 12.74
C ASP A 163 10.00 -13.62 12.74
N GLY A 164 9.40 -14.06 11.63
CA GLY A 164 8.84 -15.40 11.44
C GLY A 164 7.39 -15.55 11.90
N GLU A 165 6.79 -14.51 12.45
CA GLU A 165 5.40 -14.50 12.89
C GLU A 165 4.47 -13.98 11.79
N LEU A 166 3.42 -14.74 11.46
CA LEU A 166 2.44 -14.38 10.44
C LEU A 166 1.52 -13.24 10.91
N VAL A 167 1.70 -12.05 10.35
CA VAL A 167 0.93 -10.85 10.70
C VAL A 167 -0.56 -11.02 10.42
N ASN A 168 -0.91 -11.68 9.31
CA ASN A 168 -2.30 -11.94 8.92
C ASN A 168 -3.07 -12.64 10.05
N GLN A 169 -2.52 -13.73 10.58
CA GLN A 169 -3.15 -14.49 11.66
C GLN A 169 -3.20 -13.70 12.97
N GLN A 170 -2.12 -13.01 13.33
CA GLN A 170 -2.06 -12.24 14.59
C GLN A 170 -3.08 -11.10 14.62
N LYS A 171 -3.38 -10.50 13.47
CA LYS A 171 -4.25 -9.33 13.35
C LYS A 171 -5.65 -9.64 12.82
N GLY A 172 -5.88 -10.89 12.40
CA GLY A 172 -7.13 -11.32 11.77
C GLY A 172 -7.37 -10.64 10.43
N TYR A 173 -6.30 -10.52 9.62
CA TYR A 173 -6.41 -10.07 8.24
C TYR A 173 -6.67 -11.25 7.31
N ASP A 174 -7.54 -11.02 6.34
CA ASP A 174 -7.74 -11.94 5.22
C ASP A 174 -6.48 -11.91 4.32
N GLU A 175 -5.87 -10.73 4.18
CA GLU A 175 -4.64 -10.51 3.41
C GLU A 175 -3.79 -9.36 4.00
N ALA A 176 -2.46 -9.44 3.83
CA ALA A 176 -1.55 -8.34 4.09
C ALA A 176 -0.47 -8.27 2.99
N PHE A 177 -0.28 -7.09 2.40
CA PHE A 177 0.53 -6.94 1.18
C PHE A 177 1.18 -5.55 1.08
N GLY A 178 2.14 -5.41 0.15
CA GLY A 178 2.78 -4.13 -0.16
C GLY A 178 3.62 -3.59 1.01
N PHE A 179 4.28 -4.47 1.75
CA PHE A 179 5.18 -4.09 2.82
C PHE A 179 6.28 -3.18 2.29
N GLN A 180 6.64 -2.16 3.07
CA GLN A 180 7.81 -1.33 2.83
C GLN A 180 8.22 -0.58 4.10
N LEU A 181 9.38 0.07 4.05
CA LEU A 181 9.79 1.05 5.05
C LEU A 181 9.47 2.46 4.55
N LEU A 182 8.25 2.94 4.82
CA LEU A 182 7.82 4.30 4.47
C LEU A 182 8.36 5.28 5.51
N SER A 183 9.20 6.22 5.08
CA SER A 183 9.93 7.13 5.98
C SER A 183 10.67 6.40 7.11
N GLY A 184 11.23 5.22 6.79
CA GLY A 184 11.98 4.38 7.72
C GLY A 184 11.13 3.55 8.69
N LYS A 185 9.80 3.59 8.58
CA LYS A 185 8.86 2.87 9.45
C LYS A 185 8.09 1.80 8.68
N PRO A 186 7.74 0.67 9.32
CA PRO A 186 7.00 -0.39 8.64
C PRO A 186 5.63 0.12 8.19
N PHE A 187 5.34 -0.11 6.92
CA PHE A 187 4.08 0.18 6.26
C PHE A 187 3.64 -1.07 5.49
N PHE A 188 2.35 -1.40 5.51
CA PHE A 188 1.75 -2.39 4.61
C PHE A 188 0.23 -2.18 4.51
N PHE A 189 -0.38 -2.65 3.42
CA PHE A 189 -1.82 -2.73 3.27
C PHE A 189 -2.37 -4.02 3.88
N PHE A 190 -3.64 -4.00 4.28
CA PHE A 190 -4.36 -5.19 4.71
C PHE A 190 -5.79 -5.21 4.18
N GLU A 191 -6.37 -6.40 4.08
CA GLU A 191 -7.81 -6.61 3.97
C GLU A 191 -8.34 -7.29 5.23
N ARG A 192 -9.46 -6.81 5.75
CA ARG A 192 -10.14 -7.41 6.90
C ARG A 192 -11.65 -7.27 6.78
N ASN A 193 -12.35 -8.40 6.69
CA ASN A 193 -13.81 -8.45 6.52
C ASN A 193 -14.28 -7.66 5.29
N GLY A 194 -13.56 -7.77 4.17
CA GLY A 194 -13.89 -7.06 2.92
C GLY A 194 -13.64 -5.56 2.96
N GLN A 195 -12.83 -5.07 3.92
CA GLN A 195 -12.41 -3.67 3.99
C GLN A 195 -10.91 -3.57 3.84
N VAL A 196 -10.46 -2.67 2.97
CA VAL A 196 -9.05 -2.36 2.77
C VAL A 196 -8.59 -1.32 3.79
N GLY A 197 -7.39 -1.48 4.30
CA GLY A 197 -6.73 -0.52 5.17
C GLY A 197 -5.21 -0.58 5.02
N PHE A 198 -4.52 0.15 5.89
CA PHE A 198 -3.08 0.06 6.02
C PHE A 198 -2.64 0.11 7.47
N SER A 199 -1.50 -0.49 7.76
CA SER A 199 -0.77 -0.36 9.03
C SER A 199 0.48 0.46 8.80
N TYR A 200 0.69 1.50 9.59
CA TYR A 200 1.90 2.33 9.58
C TYR A 200 2.41 2.51 11.00
N ASP A 201 3.66 2.11 11.25
CA ASP A 201 4.29 2.19 12.58
C ASP A 201 3.44 1.51 13.67
N GLY A 202 2.80 0.39 13.30
CA GLY A 202 1.90 -0.39 14.16
C GLY A 202 0.50 0.20 14.35
N GLN A 203 0.18 1.34 13.73
CA GLN A 203 -1.14 1.96 13.79
C GLN A 203 -1.94 1.65 12.51
N GLU A 204 -3.15 1.15 12.68
CA GLU A 204 -4.05 0.79 11.58
C GLU A 204 -4.99 1.95 11.23
N ALA A 205 -5.24 2.14 9.94
CA ALA A 205 -6.27 3.03 9.42
C ALA A 205 -7.02 2.36 8.27
N ASN A 206 -8.35 2.50 8.26
CA ASN A 206 -9.18 2.02 7.16
C ASN A 206 -9.13 2.99 5.98
N LEU A 207 -9.15 2.44 4.78
CA LEU A 207 -9.26 3.20 3.54
C LEU A 207 -10.70 3.14 3.01
N PRO A 208 -11.16 4.16 2.27
CA PRO A 208 -12.52 4.22 1.75
C PRO A 208 -12.71 3.43 0.44
N TYR A 209 -11.85 2.43 0.18
CA TYR A 209 -11.78 1.67 -1.06
C TYR A 209 -12.24 0.23 -0.85
N ASP A 210 -12.82 -0.35 -1.88
CA ASP A 210 -13.25 -1.74 -1.91
C ASP A 210 -12.09 -2.66 -2.30
N SER A 211 -11.15 -2.18 -3.12
CA SER A 211 -9.98 -2.95 -3.53
C SER A 211 -8.80 -2.06 -3.94
N ILE A 212 -7.59 -2.63 -3.84
CA ILE A 212 -6.35 -2.10 -4.40
C ILE A 212 -5.77 -3.23 -5.26
N PRO A 213 -5.58 -3.07 -6.58
CA PRO A 213 -4.90 -4.08 -7.39
C PRO A 213 -3.48 -4.29 -6.88
N HIS A 214 -3.12 -5.55 -6.65
CA HIS A 214 -1.78 -5.95 -6.22
C HIS A 214 -1.49 -7.36 -6.74
N TYR A 215 -0.22 -7.76 -6.72
CA TYR A 215 0.29 -8.98 -7.35
C TYR A 215 -0.28 -9.23 -8.77
N GLN A 216 -0.36 -8.19 -9.59
CA GLN A 216 -0.65 -8.32 -11.00
C GLN A 216 0.63 -8.67 -11.76
N CYS A 217 0.54 -9.55 -12.76
CA CYS A 217 1.65 -9.93 -13.63
C CYS A 217 1.55 -9.26 -15.00
N CYS A 218 2.61 -9.34 -15.80
CA CYS A 218 2.58 -8.93 -17.21
C CYS A 218 2.21 -7.44 -17.38
N ALA A 219 1.28 -7.09 -18.28
CA ALA A 219 0.89 -5.71 -18.53
C ALA A 219 0.16 -5.13 -17.33
N GLU A 220 -0.65 -5.94 -16.64
CA GLU A 220 -1.46 -5.52 -15.50
C GLU A 220 -0.60 -5.15 -14.28
N SER A 221 0.67 -5.56 -14.24
CA SER A 221 1.63 -5.20 -13.19
C SER A 221 1.82 -3.69 -12.99
N VAL A 222 1.51 -2.87 -14.00
CA VAL A 222 1.54 -1.40 -13.89
C VAL A 222 0.53 -0.86 -12.87
N THR A 223 -0.47 -1.66 -12.48
CA THR A 223 -1.48 -1.27 -11.49
C THR A 223 -1.11 -1.64 -10.06
N ASN A 224 -0.02 -2.38 -9.86
CA ASN A 224 0.47 -2.71 -8.52
C ASN A 224 0.92 -1.47 -7.75
N PRO A 225 0.89 -1.48 -6.40
CA PRO A 225 1.43 -0.39 -5.61
C PRO A 225 2.93 -0.18 -5.89
N ILE A 226 3.32 1.08 -6.00
CA ILE A 226 4.70 1.50 -6.24
C ILE A 226 5.23 2.12 -4.95
N ALA A 227 6.17 1.43 -4.32
CA ALA A 227 6.86 1.88 -3.12
C ALA A 227 7.96 2.90 -3.45
N ALA A 228 8.02 3.97 -2.68
CA ALA A 228 9.11 4.93 -2.67
C ALA A 228 9.48 5.30 -1.23
N GLU A 229 10.62 5.95 -1.02
CA GLU A 229 11.19 6.14 0.31
C GLU A 229 10.25 6.77 1.34
N ASN A 230 9.45 7.77 0.96
CA ASN A 230 8.51 8.44 1.86
C ASN A 230 7.05 8.38 1.37
N MET A 231 6.75 7.55 0.37
CA MET A 231 5.40 7.46 -0.18
C MET A 231 5.13 6.11 -0.83
N VAL A 232 3.86 5.77 -0.96
CA VAL A 232 3.36 4.73 -1.85
C VAL A 232 2.35 5.34 -2.81
N ALA A 233 2.50 5.05 -4.09
CA ALA A 233 1.50 5.37 -5.11
C ALA A 233 0.76 4.10 -5.51
N PHE A 234 -0.55 4.14 -5.63
CA PHE A 234 -1.35 2.97 -5.98
C PHE A 234 -2.65 3.37 -6.68
N PHE A 235 -3.26 2.40 -7.37
CA PHE A 235 -4.62 2.55 -7.84
C PHE A 235 -5.57 1.89 -6.85
N ALA A 236 -6.77 2.44 -6.72
CA ALA A 236 -7.80 1.87 -5.87
C ALA A 236 -9.18 1.99 -6.52
N GLN A 237 -10.07 1.07 -6.17
CA GLN A 237 -11.45 1.08 -6.63
C GLN A 237 -12.40 1.34 -5.46
N LYS A 238 -13.40 2.19 -5.69
CA LYS A 238 -14.53 2.41 -4.80
C LYS A 238 -15.81 2.41 -5.63
N ASN A 239 -16.65 1.41 -5.43
CA ASN A 239 -17.74 1.00 -6.30
C ASN A 239 -17.21 0.77 -7.73
N GLU A 240 -17.73 1.51 -8.71
CA GLU A 240 -17.30 1.44 -10.10
C GLU A 240 -16.27 2.53 -10.46
N THR A 241 -15.87 3.35 -9.48
CA THR A 241 -14.98 4.49 -9.68
C THR A 241 -13.54 4.13 -9.35
N TRP A 242 -12.61 4.53 -10.22
CA TRP A 242 -11.18 4.33 -10.07
C TRP A 242 -10.49 5.58 -9.53
N TYR A 243 -9.45 5.37 -8.72
CA TYR A 243 -8.64 6.42 -8.13
C TYR A 243 -7.16 6.15 -8.36
N TYR A 244 -6.39 7.19 -8.63
CA TYR A 244 -4.95 7.21 -8.39
C TYR A 244 -4.71 7.85 -7.03
N VAL A 245 -3.93 7.19 -6.17
CA VAL A 245 -3.76 7.57 -4.78
C VAL A 245 -2.28 7.66 -4.44
N GLU A 246 -1.89 8.72 -3.75
CA GLU A 246 -0.57 8.92 -3.18
C GLU A 246 -0.69 9.05 -1.66
N LEU A 247 -0.03 8.16 -0.94
CA LEU A 247 0.00 8.14 0.52
C LEU A 247 1.44 8.28 0.98
N GLY A 248 1.77 9.32 1.74
CA GLY A 248 3.15 9.55 2.13
C GLY A 248 3.36 10.58 3.22
N VAL A 249 4.61 10.68 3.65
CA VAL A 249 5.11 11.78 4.49
C VAL A 249 5.88 12.73 3.57
N PHE A 250 5.12 13.63 2.93
CA PHE A 250 5.67 14.60 1.99
C PHE A 250 6.46 15.69 2.72
N LYS A 251 7.52 16.20 2.09
CA LYS A 251 8.41 17.23 2.65
C LYS A 251 8.18 18.59 2.00
#